data_AF-A0A2L2BRH7-F1
#
_entry.id   AF-A0A2L2BRH7-F1
#
_cell.length_a   1.000
_cell.length_b   1.000
_cell.length_c   1.000
_cell.angle_alpha   90.00
_cell.angle_beta   90.00
_cell.angle_gamma   90.00
#
_symmetry.space_group_name_H-M   'P 1'
#
loop_
_entity.id
_entity.type
_entity.pdbx_description
1 polymer ?
#
loop_
_entity_poly.entity_id
_entity_poly.type
_entity_poly.pdbx_seq_one_letter_code
_entity_poly.pdbx_strand_id
1 'polypeptide(L)'
;MEVFWFLMFFGGVVASVYFFGSRGLRNRAITTGAESNASILTKLANELPLQKHADFQFRPGEHLVWVQKNVNLIESRQAPRISRRSADAFTVALAKGFFYTAASGTSISPEPGDVLRIIDSGRVTFTNMRVMFIGKHHSREWDMAKLVGWNADNGGQLMMATSNRKRMSGVALADPTNGLAPSVAFDLAGIAQEEGWEAARLESRRGAEAARAQSRIVHENPWASTERLQELIEQAENRRLKAVDDDERAKSLTVESPPQPTISEIEVVGQQFQRSNLEKLRRDFRAGEAFDYIVEAELVQEPENDHSPSGRAVAVLVKGLKVGYVPEWLALRVFQALDSVGGRATLPGSLRLSSEAKDSTEARLTLSIDSRLPINPETA
;
A
#
# COMPACT_ATOMS: atom_id res chain seq x y z
N MET A 1 -29.08 -52.98 25.87
CA MET A 1 -29.21 -52.16 24.64
C MET A 1 -29.68 -50.74 24.95
N GLU A 2 -30.66 -50.53 25.83
CA GLU A 2 -31.17 -49.17 26.14
C GLU A 2 -30.12 -48.20 26.70
N VAL A 3 -29.25 -48.66 27.60
CA VAL A 3 -28.17 -47.83 28.18
C VAL A 3 -27.19 -47.31 27.12
N PHE A 4 -26.93 -48.08 26.07
CA PHE A 4 -26.04 -47.68 24.96
C PHE A 4 -26.67 -46.57 24.11
N TRP A 5 -27.95 -46.68 23.78
CA TRP A 5 -28.68 -45.64 23.05
C TRP A 5 -28.83 -44.35 23.87
N PHE A 6 -29.03 -44.48 25.18
CA PHE A 6 -29.07 -43.33 26.08
C PHE A 6 -27.72 -42.59 26.14
N LEU A 7 -26.60 -43.32 26.26
CA LEU A 7 -25.27 -42.72 26.25
C LEU A 7 -24.91 -42.10 24.90
N MET A 8 -25.29 -42.72 23.78
CA MET A 8 -25.08 -42.15 22.43
C MET A 8 -25.91 -40.87 22.21
N PHE A 9 -27.17 -40.87 22.64
CA PHE A 9 -28.03 -39.68 22.55
C PHE A 9 -27.50 -38.54 23.42
N PHE A 10 -27.16 -38.82 24.68
CA PHE A 10 -26.65 -37.81 25.60
C PHE A 10 -25.28 -37.28 25.16
N GLY A 11 -24.39 -38.16 24.68
CA GLY A 11 -23.12 -37.78 24.06
C GLY A 11 -23.32 -36.90 22.83
N GLY A 12 -24.29 -37.22 21.97
CA GLY A 12 -24.65 -36.43 20.80
C GLY A 12 -25.22 -35.05 21.16
N VAL A 13 -26.05 -34.96 22.21
CA VAL A 13 -26.59 -33.70 22.73
C VAL A 13 -25.48 -32.84 23.34
N VAL A 14 -24.60 -33.41 24.16
CA VAL A 14 -23.47 -32.67 24.76
C VAL A 14 -22.48 -32.19 23.68
N ALA A 15 -22.14 -33.05 22.72
CA ALA A 15 -21.30 -32.68 21.59
C ALA A 15 -21.95 -31.58 20.74
N SER A 16 -23.26 -31.65 20.52
CA SER A 16 -24.03 -30.62 19.82
C SER A 16 -24.01 -29.31 20.60
N VAL A 17 -24.36 -29.31 21.88
CA VAL A 17 -24.35 -28.10 22.72
C VAL A 17 -22.95 -27.48 22.80
N TYR A 18 -21.90 -28.29 22.92
CA TYR A 18 -20.52 -27.80 22.90
C TYR A 18 -20.14 -27.20 21.54
N PHE A 19 -20.47 -27.87 20.44
CA PHE A 19 -20.18 -27.42 19.08
C PHE A 19 -20.97 -26.16 18.71
N PHE A 20 -22.25 -26.09 19.07
CA PHE A 20 -23.11 -24.92 18.83
C PHE A 20 -22.78 -23.76 19.77
N GLY A 21 -22.47 -24.03 21.05
CA GLY A 21 -22.08 -23.03 22.03
C GLY A 21 -20.75 -22.37 21.72
N SER A 22 -19.73 -23.17 21.33
CA SER A 22 -18.42 -22.66 20.93
C SER A 22 -18.48 -21.80 19.65
N ARG A 23 -19.35 -22.16 18.68
CA ARG A 23 -19.61 -21.32 17.50
C ARG A 23 -20.28 -20.00 17.82
N GLY A 24 -21.29 -20.01 18.71
CA GLY A 24 -21.98 -18.80 19.14
C GLY A 24 -21.03 -17.80 19.81
N LEU A 25 -20.12 -18.29 20.67
CA LEU A 25 -19.09 -17.46 21.30
C LEU A 25 -18.12 -16.86 20.27
N ARG A 26 -17.70 -17.65 19.28
CA ARG A 26 -16.79 -17.18 18.22
C ARG A 26 -17.43 -16.10 17.35
N ASN A 27 -18.67 -16.30 16.92
CA ASN A 27 -19.37 -15.32 16.08
C ASN A 27 -19.60 -14.02 16.85
N ARG A 28 -19.92 -14.10 18.14
CA ARG A 28 -19.98 -12.93 19.03
C ARG A 28 -18.65 -12.18 19.12
N ALA A 29 -17.52 -12.87 19.24
CA ALA A 29 -16.21 -12.24 19.27
C ALA A 29 -15.91 -11.50 17.95
N ILE A 30 -16.26 -12.10 16.80
CA ILE A 30 -16.08 -11.47 15.48
C ILE A 30 -16.98 -10.24 15.33
N THR A 31 -18.26 -10.32 15.72
CA THR A 31 -19.18 -9.17 15.63
C THR A 31 -18.73 -8.04 16.54
N THR A 32 -18.38 -8.34 17.80
CA THR A 32 -17.91 -7.33 18.75
C THR A 32 -16.63 -6.65 18.27
N GLY A 33 -15.67 -7.42 17.73
CA GLY A 33 -14.44 -6.87 17.15
C GLY A 33 -14.71 -6.00 15.92
N ALA A 34 -15.61 -6.44 15.03
CA ALA A 34 -16.01 -5.67 13.85
C ALA A 34 -16.73 -4.37 14.22
N GLU A 35 -17.59 -4.38 15.22
CA GLU A 35 -18.28 -3.18 15.73
C GLU A 35 -17.32 -2.20 16.42
N SER A 36 -16.38 -2.73 17.22
CA SER A 36 -15.29 -1.94 17.80
C SER A 36 -14.48 -1.24 16.71
N ASN A 37 -14.03 -1.99 15.69
CA ASN A 37 -13.32 -1.44 14.54
C ASN A 37 -14.14 -0.37 13.82
N ALA A 38 -15.43 -0.64 13.53
CA ALA A 38 -16.30 0.32 12.86
C ALA A 38 -16.47 1.63 13.63
N SER A 39 -16.64 1.55 14.95
CA SER A 39 -16.75 2.70 15.83
C SER A 39 -15.46 3.53 15.82
N ILE A 40 -14.31 2.88 15.99
CA ILE A 40 -13.00 3.54 15.97
C ILE A 40 -12.74 4.19 14.61
N LEU A 41 -12.99 3.48 13.51
CA LEU A 41 -12.78 3.99 12.16
C LEU A 41 -13.73 5.16 11.83
N THR A 42 -14.95 5.14 12.34
CA THR A 42 -15.87 6.29 12.21
C THR A 42 -15.34 7.51 12.97
N LYS A 43 -14.74 7.30 14.14
CA LYS A 43 -14.07 8.37 14.88
C LYS A 43 -12.88 8.92 14.08
N LEU A 44 -12.02 8.04 13.56
CA LEU A 44 -10.85 8.43 12.77
C LEU A 44 -11.23 9.19 11.51
N ALA A 45 -12.30 8.78 10.82
CA ALA A 45 -12.84 9.49 9.66
C ALA A 45 -13.16 10.97 9.92
N ASN A 46 -13.58 11.30 11.14
CA ASN A 46 -13.99 12.66 11.49
C ASN A 46 -12.86 13.46 12.17
N GLU A 47 -11.98 12.78 12.91
CA GLU A 47 -11.04 13.42 13.84
C GLU A 47 -9.57 13.33 13.40
N LEU A 48 -9.22 12.59 12.34
CA LEU A 48 -7.83 12.54 11.86
C LEU A 48 -7.35 13.92 11.34
N PRO A 49 -6.10 14.33 11.62
CA PRO A 49 -5.18 13.74 12.59
C PRO A 49 -5.65 13.96 14.03
N LEU A 50 -5.50 12.94 14.89
CA LEU A 50 -5.95 13.02 16.28
C LEU A 50 -5.16 14.07 17.06
N GLN A 51 -5.85 14.88 17.86
CA GLN A 51 -5.18 15.86 18.73
C GLN A 51 -4.48 15.18 19.93
N LYS A 52 -3.36 15.75 20.35
CA LYS A 52 -2.29 15.17 21.20
C LYS A 52 -2.77 14.29 22.37
N HIS A 53 -2.44 12.98 22.31
CA HIS A 53 -2.54 11.99 23.40
C HIS A 53 -1.33 11.02 23.45
N ALA A 54 -0.17 11.42 22.90
CA ALA A 54 1.04 10.60 22.90
C ALA A 54 1.95 10.94 24.09
N ASP A 55 2.56 9.93 24.69
CA ASP A 55 3.48 10.07 25.84
C ASP A 55 4.90 10.48 25.41
N PHE A 56 5.08 10.91 24.16
CA PHE A 56 6.39 11.24 23.57
C PHE A 56 6.31 12.49 22.68
N GLN A 57 7.47 13.07 22.39
CA GLN A 57 7.58 14.25 21.53
C GLN A 57 7.51 13.88 20.05
N PHE A 58 6.64 14.58 19.32
CA PHE A 58 6.52 14.48 17.87
C PHE A 58 7.66 15.21 17.14
N ARG A 59 8.13 14.63 16.04
CA ARG A 59 9.02 15.28 15.07
C ARG A 59 8.25 16.38 14.30
N PRO A 60 8.93 17.36 13.68
CA PRO A 60 8.25 18.31 12.79
C PRO A 60 7.47 17.60 11.68
N GLY A 61 6.19 17.93 11.52
CA GLY A 61 5.28 17.28 10.56
C GLY A 61 4.78 15.89 10.97
N GLU A 62 5.14 15.41 12.15
CA GLU A 62 4.61 14.16 12.72
C GLU A 62 3.28 14.43 13.43
N HIS A 63 2.25 13.70 13.05
CA HIS A 63 0.91 13.78 13.61
C HIS A 63 0.39 12.40 13.99
N LEU A 64 -0.48 12.39 15.00
CA LEU A 64 -1.03 11.18 15.58
C LEU A 64 -2.14 10.58 14.70
N VAL A 65 -2.06 9.28 14.45
CA VAL A 65 -3.10 8.50 13.77
C VAL A 65 -3.91 7.74 14.81
N TRP A 66 -3.26 6.90 15.62
CA TRP A 66 -3.96 6.07 16.60
C TRP A 66 -3.07 5.69 17.79
N VAL A 67 -3.69 5.46 18.94
CA VAL A 67 -3.04 4.84 20.11
C VAL A 67 -3.83 3.61 20.50
N GLN A 68 -3.16 2.47 20.57
CA GLN A 68 -3.74 1.23 21.08
C GLN A 68 -3.04 0.82 22.39
N LYS A 69 -3.83 0.59 23.44
CA LYS A 69 -3.37 0.03 24.71
C LYS A 69 -3.51 -1.50 24.68
N ASN A 70 -2.85 -2.17 25.62
CA ASN A 70 -2.90 -3.63 25.77
C ASN A 70 -2.49 -4.37 24.50
N VAL A 71 -1.34 -3.99 23.94
CA VAL A 71 -0.71 -4.67 22.81
C VAL A 71 0.52 -5.43 23.26
N ASN A 72 0.78 -6.54 22.59
CA ASN A 72 1.95 -7.38 22.79
C ASN A 72 3.03 -7.01 21.78
N LEU A 73 4.25 -6.79 22.25
CA LEU A 73 5.42 -6.71 21.40
C LEU A 73 5.85 -8.14 21.03
N ILE A 74 5.89 -8.42 19.73
CA ILE A 74 6.30 -9.72 19.19
C ILE A 74 7.60 -9.60 18.39
N GLU A 75 8.45 -10.61 18.44
CA GLU A 75 9.70 -10.67 17.66
C GLU A 75 10.01 -12.12 17.30
N SER A 76 10.68 -12.31 16.16
CA SER A 76 11.27 -13.59 15.82
C SER A 76 12.42 -13.91 16.78
N ARG A 77 12.35 -15.05 17.48
CA ARG A 77 13.46 -15.55 18.30
C ARG A 77 13.69 -17.03 18.03
N GLN A 78 14.95 -17.44 18.03
CA GLN A 78 15.32 -18.85 17.98
C GLN A 78 14.61 -19.62 19.09
N ALA A 79 13.94 -20.71 18.71
CA ALA A 79 13.33 -21.61 19.67
C ALA A 79 14.40 -22.26 20.57
N PRO A 80 14.03 -22.77 21.76
CA PRO A 80 14.95 -23.52 22.59
C PRO A 80 15.32 -24.78 21.81
N ARG A 81 16.59 -25.17 21.87
CA ARG A 81 17.05 -26.41 21.23
C ARG A 81 16.43 -27.60 21.96
N ILE A 82 15.48 -28.28 21.34
CA ILE A 82 14.87 -29.50 21.89
C ILE A 82 15.69 -30.68 21.37
N SER A 83 16.51 -31.28 22.23
CA SER A 83 17.16 -32.55 21.88
C SER A 83 16.14 -33.68 22.00
N ARG A 84 15.85 -34.36 20.89
CA ARG A 84 15.10 -35.63 20.94
C ARG A 84 16.10 -36.71 21.31
N ARG A 85 16.07 -37.17 22.56
CA ARG A 85 16.74 -38.42 22.95
C ARG A 85 15.81 -39.57 22.59
N SER A 86 16.18 -40.39 21.60
CA SER A 86 15.67 -41.77 21.55
C SER A 86 16.51 -42.56 22.55
N ALA A 87 15.95 -42.91 23.69
CA ALA A 87 16.57 -43.84 24.62
C ALA A 87 15.58 -44.97 24.90
N ASP A 88 15.65 -46.04 24.11
CA ASP A 88 15.27 -47.38 24.56
C ASP A 88 16.36 -47.84 25.55
N ALA A 89 16.36 -47.25 26.74
CA ALA A 89 17.21 -47.65 27.84
C ALA A 89 16.30 -48.18 28.94
N PHE A 90 16.30 -49.49 29.13
CA PHE A 90 15.64 -50.11 30.27
C PHE A 90 16.67 -50.26 31.40
N THR A 91 16.39 -49.67 32.54
CA THR A 91 17.22 -49.77 33.74
C THR A 91 16.79 -50.97 34.56
N VAL A 92 17.69 -51.92 34.80
CA VAL A 92 17.43 -53.08 35.67
C VAL A 92 18.15 -52.87 37.00
N ALA A 93 17.39 -52.92 38.10
CA ALA A 93 17.95 -52.91 39.44
C ALA A 93 18.50 -54.30 39.77
N LEU A 94 19.81 -54.40 39.97
CA LEU A 94 20.46 -55.67 40.31
C LEU A 94 20.53 -55.88 41.83
N ALA A 95 20.59 -54.77 42.60
CA ALA A 95 20.50 -54.74 44.06
C ALA A 95 20.07 -53.35 44.55
N LYS A 96 19.77 -53.22 45.84
CA LYS A 96 19.42 -51.92 46.45
C LYS A 96 20.58 -50.94 46.28
N GLY A 97 20.39 -49.95 45.41
CA GLY A 97 21.39 -48.93 45.08
C GLY A 97 22.37 -49.29 43.97
N PHE A 98 22.20 -50.44 43.29
CA PHE A 98 23.05 -50.86 42.16
C PHE A 98 22.19 -51.06 40.90
N PHE A 99 22.41 -50.21 39.90
CA PHE A 99 21.64 -50.19 38.65
C PHE A 99 22.59 -50.35 37.46
N TYR A 100 22.26 -51.28 36.57
CA TYR A 100 22.94 -51.39 35.27
C TYR A 100 22.06 -50.74 34.21
N THR A 101 22.62 -49.77 33.48
CA THR A 101 21.94 -49.09 32.37
C THR A 101 22.80 -49.26 31.12
N ALA A 102 22.29 -49.98 30.13
CA ALA A 102 22.88 -50.05 28.80
C ALA A 102 22.09 -49.12 27.87
N ALA A 103 22.76 -48.13 27.26
CA ALA A 103 22.17 -47.25 26.26
C ALA A 103 23.15 -47.02 25.11
N SER A 104 22.73 -47.35 23.89
CA SER A 104 23.36 -46.89 22.64
C SER A 104 22.37 -45.93 21.97
N GLY A 105 22.72 -44.65 21.89
CA GLY A 105 21.82 -43.66 21.30
C GLY A 105 22.58 -42.46 20.77
N THR A 106 22.63 -42.32 19.45
CA THR A 106 23.14 -41.15 18.73
C THR A 106 22.16 -39.99 18.89
N SER A 107 22.55 -38.95 19.61
CA SER A 107 21.76 -37.73 19.73
C SER A 107 22.06 -36.79 18.56
N ILE A 108 21.10 -36.56 17.67
CA ILE A 108 21.14 -35.45 16.71
C ILE A 108 20.28 -34.32 17.28
N SER A 109 20.87 -33.14 17.40
CA SER A 109 20.22 -31.93 17.89
C SER A 109 20.13 -30.93 16.73
N PRO A 110 19.03 -30.93 15.94
CA PRO A 110 18.86 -29.98 14.86
C PRO A 110 18.92 -28.53 15.37
N GLU A 111 19.35 -27.61 14.53
CA GLU A 111 19.35 -26.19 14.86
C GLU A 111 17.90 -25.70 14.97
N PRO A 112 17.50 -25.08 16.09
CA PRO A 112 16.11 -24.72 16.31
C PRO A 112 15.72 -23.55 15.39
N GLY A 113 14.60 -23.71 14.68
CA GLY A 113 14.02 -22.66 13.86
C GLY A 113 13.58 -21.44 14.68
N ASP A 114 13.36 -20.33 13.99
CA ASP A 114 12.85 -19.09 14.55
C ASP A 114 11.34 -19.21 14.84
N VAL A 115 10.91 -18.76 16.02
CA VAL A 115 9.50 -18.76 16.46
C VAL A 115 9.13 -17.36 16.96
N LEU A 116 7.92 -16.90 16.61
CA LEU A 116 7.37 -15.64 17.11
C LEU A 116 7.10 -15.75 18.61
N ARG A 117 7.63 -14.80 19.38
CA ARG A 117 7.42 -14.74 20.83
C ARG A 117 6.91 -13.37 21.25
N ILE A 118 5.98 -13.37 22.20
CA ILE A 118 5.61 -12.18 22.96
C ILE A 118 6.74 -11.88 23.94
N ILE A 119 7.30 -10.67 23.86
CA ILE A 119 8.46 -10.23 24.66
C ILE A 119 8.05 -9.22 25.71
N ASP A 120 7.06 -8.38 25.40
CA ASP A 120 6.56 -7.38 26.33
C ASP A 120 5.09 -7.08 26.03
N SER A 121 4.43 -6.39 26.96
CA SER A 121 3.08 -5.87 26.80
C SER A 121 3.06 -4.39 27.15
N GLY A 122 2.23 -3.62 26.46
CA GLY A 122 2.23 -2.17 26.61
C GLY A 122 1.24 -1.47 25.70
N ARG A 123 1.64 -0.29 25.22
CA ARG A 123 0.87 0.50 24.25
C ARG A 123 1.67 0.68 22.97
N VAL A 124 0.97 0.80 21.85
CA VAL A 124 1.52 1.20 20.56
C VAL A 124 0.87 2.50 20.11
N THR A 125 1.66 3.36 19.50
CA THR A 125 1.24 4.64 18.93
C THR A 125 1.63 4.65 17.46
N PHE A 126 0.66 4.90 16.59
CA PHE A 126 0.83 5.04 15.15
C PHE A 126 0.81 6.53 14.81
N THR A 127 1.84 6.98 14.09
CA THR A 127 1.91 8.31 13.50
C THR A 127 2.14 8.17 12.00
N ASN A 128 1.94 9.25 11.25
CA ASN A 128 2.25 9.31 9.80
C ASN A 128 3.75 9.20 9.46
N MET A 129 4.63 8.95 10.44
CA MET A 129 6.07 8.82 10.20
C MET A 129 6.68 7.58 10.84
N ARG A 130 6.10 7.08 11.93
CA ARG A 130 6.64 5.95 12.69
C ARG A 130 5.59 5.27 13.55
N VAL A 131 5.91 4.03 13.91
CA VAL A 131 5.18 3.27 14.92
C VAL A 131 6.05 3.16 16.17
N MET A 132 5.46 3.45 17.33
CA MET A 132 6.15 3.46 18.62
C MET A 132 5.46 2.51 19.59
N PHE A 133 6.13 1.45 20.01
CA PHE A 133 5.73 0.60 21.12
C PHE A 133 6.46 1.02 22.40
N ILE A 134 5.71 1.15 23.49
CA ILE A 134 6.21 1.43 24.84
C ILE A 134 5.59 0.38 25.79
N GLY A 135 6.44 -0.53 26.28
CA GLY A 135 6.11 -1.51 27.30
C GLY A 135 6.89 -1.27 28.60
N LYS A 136 6.75 -2.19 29.55
CA LYS A 136 7.40 -2.09 30.86
C LYS A 136 8.91 -2.33 30.79
N HIS A 137 9.34 -3.20 29.88
CA HIS A 137 10.72 -3.66 29.77
C HIS A 137 11.39 -3.26 28.45
N HIS A 138 10.58 -3.05 27.41
CA HIS A 138 11.04 -2.77 26.06
C HIS A 138 10.29 -1.60 25.43
N SER A 139 11.04 -0.76 24.72
CA SER A 139 10.51 0.22 23.79
C SER A 139 10.98 -0.12 22.38
N ARG A 140 10.12 0.01 21.38
CA ARG A 140 10.47 -0.19 19.97
C ARG A 140 9.93 0.95 19.12
N GLU A 141 10.78 1.41 18.22
CA GLU A 141 10.43 2.39 17.17
C GLU A 141 10.58 1.72 15.81
N TRP A 142 9.58 1.86 14.94
CA TRP A 142 9.67 1.48 13.54
C TRP A 142 9.47 2.75 12.71
N ASP A 143 10.55 3.26 12.15
CA ASP A 143 10.54 4.45 11.29
C ASP A 143 10.06 4.03 9.89
N MET A 144 8.99 4.67 9.40
CA MET A 144 8.37 4.30 8.11
C MET A 144 9.33 4.54 6.94
N ALA A 145 10.19 5.57 7.03
CA ALA A 145 11.20 5.85 6.01
C ALA A 145 12.32 4.78 5.93
N LYS A 146 12.41 3.88 6.93
CA LYS A 146 13.38 2.78 6.98
C LYS A 146 12.71 1.42 6.85
N LEU A 147 11.42 1.38 6.55
CA LEU A 147 10.68 0.14 6.38
C LEU A 147 11.17 -0.56 5.10
N VAL A 148 11.52 -1.83 5.24
CA VAL A 148 11.89 -2.70 4.10
C VAL A 148 10.69 -3.53 3.67
N GLY A 149 9.84 -3.87 4.63
CA GLY A 149 8.61 -4.60 4.39
C GLY A 149 7.84 -4.79 5.68
N TRP A 150 6.59 -5.19 5.54
CA TRP A 150 5.72 -5.52 6.66
C TRP A 150 4.81 -6.69 6.25
N ASN A 151 4.29 -7.39 7.25
CA ASN A 151 3.35 -8.48 7.05
C ASN A 151 2.30 -8.43 8.17
N ALA A 152 1.03 -8.57 7.81
CA ALA A 152 -0.07 -8.69 8.74
C ALA A 152 -0.71 -10.08 8.63
N ASP A 153 -1.17 -10.62 9.75
CA ASP A 153 -1.94 -11.86 9.77
C ASP A 153 -3.31 -11.57 10.35
N ASN A 154 -4.36 -11.97 9.62
CA ASN A 154 -5.80 -11.94 9.96
C ASN A 154 -6.27 -10.78 10.88
N GLY A 155 -5.65 -9.60 10.77
CA GLY A 155 -5.93 -8.40 11.58
C GLY A 155 -5.43 -8.41 13.04
N GLY A 156 -4.84 -9.50 13.53
CA GLY A 156 -4.43 -9.64 14.94
C GLY A 156 -2.99 -9.23 15.22
N GLN A 157 -2.12 -9.26 14.21
CA GLN A 157 -0.70 -8.94 14.34
C GLN A 157 -0.18 -8.18 13.12
N LEU A 158 0.83 -7.34 13.36
CA LEU A 158 1.57 -6.59 12.37
C LEU A 158 3.07 -6.74 12.64
N MET A 159 3.78 -7.39 11.72
CA MET A 159 5.22 -7.55 11.72
C MET A 159 5.86 -6.52 10.79
N MET A 160 6.90 -5.84 11.25
CA MET A 160 7.60 -4.80 10.51
C MET A 160 9.10 -5.10 10.46
N ALA A 161 9.67 -5.08 9.26
CA ALA A 161 11.10 -5.16 9.02
C ALA A 161 11.64 -3.78 8.66
N THR A 162 12.71 -3.37 9.35
CA THR A 162 13.40 -2.11 9.09
C THR A 162 14.84 -2.38 8.68
N SER A 163 15.39 -1.53 7.82
CA SER A 163 16.76 -1.70 7.25
C SER A 163 17.86 -1.68 8.32
N ASN A 164 17.60 -1.05 9.46
CA ASN A 164 18.53 -0.92 10.57
C ASN A 164 18.45 -2.07 11.60
N ARG A 165 17.63 -3.11 11.37
CA ARG A 165 17.46 -4.22 12.32
C ARG A 165 17.66 -5.57 11.64
N LYS A 166 18.34 -6.46 12.36
CA LYS A 166 18.58 -7.84 11.91
C LYS A 166 17.35 -8.76 12.05
N ARG A 167 16.40 -8.41 12.93
CA ARG A 167 15.22 -9.24 13.23
C ARG A 167 13.94 -8.46 13.02
N MET A 168 12.96 -9.15 12.45
CA MET A 168 11.61 -8.64 12.30
C MET A 168 10.92 -8.63 13.66
N SER A 169 10.22 -7.53 13.94
CA SER A 169 9.47 -7.32 15.16
C SER A 169 8.17 -6.62 14.85
N GLY A 170 7.19 -6.76 15.72
CA GLY A 170 5.84 -6.33 15.44
C GLY A 170 5.02 -6.13 16.68
N VAL A 171 3.75 -5.83 16.47
CA VAL A 171 2.75 -5.70 17.53
C VAL A 171 1.59 -6.64 17.26
N ALA A 172 1.05 -7.24 18.31
CA ALA A 172 -0.18 -8.04 18.26
C ALA A 172 -1.18 -7.53 19.29
N LEU A 173 -2.47 -7.62 18.98
CA LEU A 173 -3.51 -7.35 19.96
C LEU A 173 -3.45 -8.39 21.07
N ALA A 174 -3.56 -7.96 22.34
CA ALA A 174 -3.78 -8.91 23.44
C ALA A 174 -5.21 -9.44 23.42
N ASP A 175 -6.16 -8.63 22.94
CA ASP A 175 -7.56 -8.98 22.77
C ASP A 175 -8.04 -8.54 21.38
N PRO A 176 -8.36 -9.47 20.47
CA PRO A 176 -8.82 -9.15 19.12
C PRO A 176 -10.24 -8.56 19.09
N THR A 177 -10.99 -8.59 20.19
CA THR A 177 -12.35 -8.04 20.27
C THR A 177 -12.39 -6.58 20.69
N ASN A 178 -11.26 -6.03 21.15
CA ASN A 178 -11.19 -4.72 21.76
C ASN A 178 -10.00 -3.90 21.26
N GLY A 179 -10.27 -3.03 20.29
CA GLY A 179 -9.26 -2.16 19.68
C GLY A 179 -9.36 -2.10 18.18
N LEU A 180 -8.42 -1.37 17.58
CA LEU A 180 -8.21 -1.33 16.14
C LEU A 180 -7.12 -2.34 15.76
N ALA A 181 -7.36 -3.12 14.71
CA ALA A 181 -6.34 -3.98 14.11
C ALA A 181 -5.05 -3.18 13.83
N PRO A 182 -3.87 -3.61 14.30
CA PRO A 182 -2.63 -2.88 14.13
C PRO A 182 -2.27 -2.60 12.66
N SER A 183 -2.60 -3.54 11.76
CA SER A 183 -2.42 -3.36 10.32
C SER A 183 -3.25 -2.21 9.78
N VAL A 184 -4.53 -2.12 10.16
CA VAL A 184 -5.41 -1.03 9.72
C VAL A 184 -4.91 0.32 10.18
N ALA A 185 -4.45 0.42 11.45
CA ALA A 185 -3.85 1.66 11.95
C ALA A 185 -2.56 2.04 11.21
N PHE A 186 -1.78 1.04 10.78
CA PHE A 186 -0.56 1.21 10.01
C PHE A 186 -0.83 1.64 8.57
N ASP A 187 -1.82 1.03 7.91
CA ASP A 187 -2.24 1.38 6.55
C ASP A 187 -2.74 2.83 6.51
N LEU A 188 -3.59 3.24 7.46
CA LEU A 188 -4.04 4.62 7.58
C LEU A 188 -2.89 5.60 7.81
N ALA A 189 -1.86 5.19 8.55
CA ALA A 189 -0.67 6.00 8.74
C ALA A 189 0.15 6.16 7.46
N GLY A 190 0.27 5.10 6.65
CA GLY A 190 0.90 5.14 5.33
C GLY A 190 0.13 6.04 4.36
N ILE A 191 -1.18 5.87 4.26
CA ILE A 191 -2.05 6.71 3.42
C ILE A 191 -1.97 8.18 3.84
N ALA A 192 -1.98 8.47 5.14
CA ALA A 192 -1.82 9.83 5.63
C ALA A 192 -0.44 10.43 5.28
N GLN A 193 0.60 9.60 5.17
CA GLN A 193 1.94 10.03 4.79
C GLN A 193 2.07 10.26 3.28
N GLU A 194 1.50 9.38 2.46
CA GLU A 194 1.68 9.35 1.00
C GLU A 194 0.64 10.20 0.26
N GLU A 195 -0.63 10.09 0.65
CA GLU A 195 -1.78 10.71 -0.03
C GLU A 195 -2.39 11.87 0.77
N GLY A 196 -2.09 11.93 2.08
CA GLY A 196 -2.54 12.99 2.97
C GLY A 196 -3.79 12.64 3.79
N TRP A 197 -4.19 13.59 4.65
CA TRP A 197 -5.20 13.33 5.69
C TRP A 197 -6.62 13.12 5.15
N GLU A 198 -6.99 13.74 4.03
CA GLU A 198 -8.32 13.55 3.44
C GLU A 198 -8.50 12.13 2.89
N ALA A 199 -7.45 11.58 2.26
CA ALA A 199 -7.43 10.19 1.81
C ALA A 199 -7.54 9.22 3.00
N ALA A 200 -6.78 9.46 4.07
CA ALA A 200 -6.86 8.65 5.28
C ALA A 200 -8.25 8.70 5.94
N ARG A 201 -8.93 9.87 5.93
CA ARG A 201 -10.32 9.98 6.41
C ARG A 201 -11.30 9.25 5.52
N LEU A 202 -11.13 9.33 4.20
CA LEU A 202 -11.96 8.59 3.24
C LEU A 202 -11.82 7.08 3.46
N GLU A 203 -10.59 6.58 3.58
CA GLU A 203 -10.34 5.17 3.84
C GLU A 203 -10.84 4.74 5.22
N SER A 204 -10.78 5.61 6.23
CA SER A 204 -11.41 5.36 7.52
C SER A 204 -12.94 5.18 7.40
N ARG A 205 -13.62 6.01 6.57
CA ARG A 205 -15.06 5.83 6.30
C ARG A 205 -15.35 4.51 5.60
N ARG A 206 -14.59 4.21 4.54
CA ARG A 206 -14.71 2.97 3.77
C ARG A 206 -14.45 1.74 4.65
N GLY A 207 -13.46 1.79 5.52
CA GLY A 207 -13.16 0.73 6.48
C GLY A 207 -14.27 0.56 7.52
N ALA A 208 -14.85 1.66 8.03
CA ALA A 208 -15.97 1.61 8.95
C ALA A 208 -17.22 0.95 8.33
N GLU A 209 -17.52 1.27 7.07
CA GLU A 209 -18.61 0.63 6.33
C GLU A 209 -18.35 -0.87 6.10
N ALA A 210 -17.14 -1.25 5.71
CA ALA A 210 -16.75 -2.64 5.53
C ALA A 210 -16.86 -3.45 6.83
N ALA A 211 -16.38 -2.90 7.95
CA ALA A 211 -16.48 -3.54 9.26
C ALA A 211 -17.94 -3.72 9.70
N ARG A 212 -18.82 -2.74 9.45
CA ARG A 212 -20.27 -2.88 9.69
C ARG A 212 -20.90 -3.96 8.81
N ALA A 213 -20.52 -4.01 7.53
CA ALA A 213 -21.01 -5.03 6.61
C ALA A 213 -20.59 -6.43 7.06
N GLN A 214 -19.34 -6.59 7.50
CA GLN A 214 -18.84 -7.84 8.09
C GLN A 214 -19.65 -8.24 9.33
N SER A 215 -19.90 -7.31 10.26
CA SER A 215 -20.74 -7.60 11.44
C SER A 215 -22.15 -8.08 11.03
N ARG A 216 -22.79 -7.40 10.06
CA ARG A 216 -24.10 -7.81 9.53
C ARG A 216 -24.07 -9.21 8.92
N ILE A 217 -23.08 -9.52 8.08
CA ILE A 217 -22.94 -10.85 7.45
C ILE A 217 -22.83 -11.94 8.52
N VAL A 218 -22.02 -11.72 9.56
CA VAL A 218 -21.86 -12.69 10.65
C VAL A 218 -23.13 -12.83 11.47
N HIS A 219 -23.84 -11.73 11.73
CA HIS A 219 -25.11 -11.73 12.45
C HIS A 219 -26.24 -12.44 11.67
N GLU A 220 -26.32 -12.23 10.37
CA GLU A 220 -27.30 -12.88 9.48
C GLU A 220 -26.99 -14.36 9.23
N ASN A 221 -25.73 -14.77 9.41
CA ASN A 221 -25.26 -16.14 9.16
C ASN A 221 -24.67 -16.78 10.43
N PRO A 222 -25.44 -16.93 11.53
CA PRO A 222 -24.93 -17.43 12.80
C PRO A 222 -24.45 -18.89 12.73
N TRP A 223 -24.82 -19.62 11.67
CA TRP A 223 -24.48 -21.03 11.46
C TRP A 223 -23.47 -21.28 10.32
N ALA A 224 -22.99 -20.24 9.64
CA ALA A 224 -22.03 -20.41 8.54
C ALA A 224 -20.64 -20.87 9.06
N SER A 225 -19.95 -21.67 8.25
CA SER A 225 -18.54 -22.02 8.49
C SER A 225 -17.64 -20.79 8.30
N THR A 226 -16.40 -20.85 8.79
CA THR A 226 -15.39 -19.78 8.58
C THR A 226 -15.14 -19.54 7.09
N GLU A 227 -14.97 -20.61 6.33
CA GLU A 227 -14.79 -20.55 4.88
C GLU A 227 -15.98 -19.86 4.21
N ARG A 228 -17.20 -20.23 4.60
CA ARG A 228 -18.41 -19.62 4.06
C ARG A 228 -18.55 -18.15 4.41
N LEU A 229 -18.20 -17.77 5.65
CA LEU A 229 -18.19 -16.37 6.06
C LEU A 229 -17.13 -15.57 5.29
N GLN A 230 -15.95 -16.13 5.07
CA GLN A 230 -14.88 -15.52 4.29
C GLN A 230 -15.31 -15.30 2.84
N GLU A 231 -15.91 -16.31 2.20
CA GLU A 231 -16.49 -16.17 0.86
C GLU A 231 -17.55 -15.07 0.78
N LEU A 232 -18.43 -14.97 1.79
CA LEU A 232 -19.47 -13.94 1.81
C LEU A 232 -18.90 -12.53 1.97
N ILE A 233 -17.87 -12.38 2.81
CA ILE A 233 -17.15 -11.11 3.00
C ILE A 233 -16.44 -10.73 1.70
N GLU A 234 -15.70 -11.67 1.09
CA GLU A 234 -15.00 -11.47 -0.18
C GLU A 234 -15.97 -11.14 -1.32
N GLN A 235 -17.12 -11.79 -1.40
CA GLN A 235 -18.16 -11.46 -2.38
C GLN A 235 -18.74 -10.06 -2.15
N ALA A 236 -18.94 -9.65 -0.90
CA ALA A 236 -19.41 -8.31 -0.57
C ALA A 236 -18.37 -7.24 -0.95
N GLU A 237 -17.09 -7.50 -0.70
CA GLU A 237 -15.97 -6.64 -1.07
C GLU A 237 -15.83 -6.53 -2.59
N ASN A 238 -15.84 -7.65 -3.31
CA ASN A 238 -15.79 -7.66 -4.77
C ASN A 238 -16.98 -6.93 -5.41
N ARG A 239 -18.18 -7.03 -4.82
CA ARG A 239 -19.34 -6.23 -5.26
C ARG A 239 -19.12 -4.74 -5.02
N ARG A 240 -18.49 -4.37 -3.90
CA ARG A 240 -18.15 -2.98 -3.60
C ARG A 240 -17.14 -2.44 -4.59
N LEU A 241 -16.06 -3.17 -4.86
CA LEU A 241 -15.03 -2.78 -5.83
C LEU A 241 -15.64 -2.60 -7.21
N LYS A 242 -16.46 -3.54 -7.67
CA LYS A 242 -17.19 -3.41 -8.93
C LYS A 242 -18.11 -2.19 -8.94
N ALA A 243 -18.83 -1.92 -7.86
CA ALA A 243 -19.70 -0.75 -7.78
C ALA A 243 -18.92 0.57 -7.79
N VAL A 244 -17.71 0.61 -7.21
CA VAL A 244 -16.81 1.76 -7.30
C VAL A 244 -16.29 1.92 -8.73
N ASP A 245 -15.83 0.84 -9.37
CA ASP A 245 -15.40 0.87 -10.77
C ASP A 245 -16.55 1.32 -11.69
N ASP A 246 -17.76 0.80 -11.48
CA ASP A 246 -18.95 1.18 -12.24
C ASP A 246 -19.37 2.63 -11.96
N ASP A 247 -19.22 3.13 -10.74
CA ASP A 247 -19.48 4.53 -10.37
C ASP A 247 -18.40 5.47 -10.90
N GLU A 248 -17.12 5.09 -10.89
CA GLU A 248 -16.04 5.84 -11.56
C GLU A 248 -16.19 5.82 -13.08
N ARG A 249 -16.66 4.70 -13.64
CA ARG A 249 -17.01 4.58 -15.06
C ARG A 249 -18.27 5.39 -15.40
N ALA A 250 -19.25 5.47 -14.51
CA ALA A 250 -20.44 6.31 -14.68
C ALA A 250 -20.14 7.80 -14.46
N LYS A 251 -19.25 8.15 -13.53
CA LYS A 251 -18.76 9.54 -13.32
C LYS A 251 -17.88 10.00 -14.45
N SER A 252 -17.03 9.14 -15.02
CA SER A 252 -16.32 9.45 -16.26
C SER A 252 -17.27 9.60 -17.47
N LEU A 253 -18.52 9.15 -17.36
CA LEU A 253 -19.58 9.37 -18.35
C LEU A 253 -20.52 10.55 -18.03
N THR A 254 -20.48 11.13 -16.81
CA THR A 254 -21.49 12.12 -16.35
C THR A 254 -20.91 13.35 -15.61
N VAL A 255 -19.59 13.48 -15.48
CA VAL A 255 -18.97 14.71 -14.97
C VAL A 255 -18.83 15.70 -16.12
N GLU A 256 -19.59 16.80 -16.07
CA GLU A 256 -19.15 18.05 -16.68
C GLU A 256 -17.74 18.31 -16.16
N SER A 257 -16.76 18.20 -17.06
CA SER A 257 -15.36 18.44 -16.73
C SER A 257 -15.23 19.75 -15.94
N PRO A 258 -14.47 19.80 -14.83
CA PRO A 258 -13.96 21.09 -14.35
C PRO A 258 -13.32 21.78 -15.55
N PRO A 259 -13.47 23.10 -15.75
CA PRO A 259 -13.09 23.76 -16.99
C PRO A 259 -11.70 23.31 -17.39
N GLN A 260 -11.64 22.43 -18.40
CA GLN A 260 -10.37 21.89 -18.88
C GLN A 260 -9.59 23.11 -19.35
N PRO A 261 -8.31 23.26 -18.96
CA PRO A 261 -7.49 24.25 -19.61
C PRO A 261 -7.53 23.89 -21.09
N THR A 262 -8.14 24.75 -21.90
CA THR A 262 -8.01 24.67 -23.35
C THR A 262 -6.53 24.59 -23.63
N ILE A 263 -6.04 23.43 -24.08
CA ILE A 263 -4.62 23.28 -24.42
C ILE A 263 -4.42 24.09 -25.69
N SER A 264 -4.23 25.40 -25.54
CA SER A 264 -3.86 26.28 -26.63
C SER A 264 -2.37 26.15 -26.95
N GLU A 265 -1.58 25.63 -26.00
CA GLU A 265 -0.13 25.59 -26.08
C GLU A 265 0.47 24.27 -25.56
N ILE A 266 1.50 23.77 -26.25
CA ILE A 266 2.31 22.62 -25.87
C ILE A 266 3.70 23.11 -25.47
N GLU A 267 4.05 22.95 -24.19
CA GLU A 267 5.42 23.15 -23.74
C GLU A 267 6.26 21.92 -24.07
N VAL A 268 7.28 22.09 -24.92
CA VAL A 268 8.19 21.02 -25.30
C VAL A 268 9.10 20.69 -24.10
N VAL A 269 9.49 19.43 -23.96
CA VAL A 269 10.39 18.97 -22.89
C VAL A 269 11.66 18.33 -23.44
N GLY A 270 12.70 18.24 -22.61
CA GLY A 270 13.96 17.56 -22.96
C GLY A 270 14.93 18.38 -23.83
N GLN A 271 14.71 19.69 -23.97
CA GLN A 271 15.58 20.58 -24.75
C GLN A 271 17.02 20.61 -24.24
N GLN A 272 17.20 20.47 -22.92
CA GLN A 272 18.50 20.37 -22.27
C GLN A 272 19.39 19.23 -22.80
N PHE A 273 18.80 18.18 -23.40
CA PHE A 273 19.52 17.05 -23.98
C PHE A 273 19.92 17.30 -25.45
N GLN A 274 19.39 18.33 -26.10
CA GLN A 274 19.60 18.65 -27.52
C GLN A 274 20.56 19.83 -27.74
N ARG A 275 21.61 19.95 -26.90
CA ARG A 275 22.53 21.10 -26.89
C ARG A 275 23.15 21.43 -28.24
N SER A 276 23.64 20.41 -28.96
CA SER A 276 24.29 20.58 -30.27
C SER A 276 23.33 21.10 -31.36
N ASN A 277 22.05 20.71 -31.27
CA ASN A 277 21.00 21.18 -32.19
C ASN A 277 20.57 22.61 -31.84
N LEU A 278 20.44 22.93 -30.55
CA LEU A 278 20.14 24.29 -30.08
C LEU A 278 21.25 25.29 -30.46
N GLU A 279 22.52 24.90 -30.38
CA GLU A 279 23.66 25.73 -30.83
C GLU A 279 23.64 26.01 -32.33
N LYS A 280 23.18 25.06 -33.15
CA LYS A 280 22.98 25.28 -34.59
C LYS A 280 21.83 26.26 -34.82
N LEU A 281 20.71 26.09 -34.13
CA LEU A 281 19.58 27.03 -34.22
C LEU A 281 19.98 28.44 -33.80
N ARG A 282 20.77 28.60 -32.72
CA ARG A 282 21.31 29.92 -32.30
C ARG A 282 22.10 30.61 -33.40
N ARG A 283 22.97 29.86 -34.10
CA ARG A 283 23.74 30.37 -35.25
C ARG A 283 22.83 30.75 -36.42
N ASP A 284 21.84 29.92 -36.73
CA ASP A 284 20.92 30.13 -37.85
C ASP A 284 19.97 31.31 -37.62
N PHE A 285 19.55 31.56 -36.39
CA PHE A 285 18.71 32.70 -36.01
C PHE A 285 19.53 33.97 -35.71
N ARG A 286 20.86 33.93 -35.80
CA ARG A 286 21.77 35.03 -35.43
C ARG A 286 21.47 35.60 -34.03
N ALA A 287 21.16 34.71 -33.08
CA ALA A 287 20.72 35.09 -31.75
C ALA A 287 21.86 35.73 -30.95
N GLY A 288 21.90 37.07 -30.92
CA GLY A 288 22.84 37.86 -30.12
C GLY A 288 22.29 38.23 -28.73
N GLU A 289 20.98 38.45 -28.62
CA GLU A 289 20.26 38.73 -27.37
C GLU A 289 19.04 37.79 -27.23
N ALA A 290 18.52 37.62 -26.02
CA ALA A 290 17.41 36.71 -25.71
C ALA A 290 16.08 37.20 -26.32
N PHE A 291 15.82 36.83 -27.57
CA PHE A 291 14.56 37.10 -28.27
C PHE A 291 13.65 35.88 -28.36
N ASP A 292 12.34 36.14 -28.44
CA ASP A 292 11.33 35.15 -28.79
C ASP A 292 11.21 35.09 -30.32
N TYR A 293 11.51 33.92 -30.90
CA TYR A 293 11.41 33.69 -32.34
C TYR A 293 10.12 32.95 -32.67
N ILE A 294 9.33 33.48 -33.59
CA ILE A 294 8.20 32.74 -34.17
C ILE A 294 8.79 31.72 -35.14
N VAL A 295 8.54 30.44 -34.89
CA VAL A 295 9.06 29.31 -35.66
C VAL A 295 7.93 28.37 -36.07
N GLU A 296 8.13 27.66 -37.18
CA GLU A 296 7.33 26.50 -37.53
C GLU A 296 8.08 25.25 -37.03
N ALA A 297 7.43 24.45 -36.20
CA ALA A 297 7.97 23.23 -35.63
C ALA A 297 7.26 22.00 -36.21
N GLU A 298 8.02 21.00 -36.64
CA GLU A 298 7.53 19.73 -37.14
C GLU A 298 7.44 18.73 -35.99
N LEU A 299 6.26 18.14 -35.81
CA LEU A 299 6.00 17.02 -34.93
C LEU A 299 6.17 15.72 -35.71
N VAL A 300 6.97 14.79 -35.20
CA VAL A 300 7.26 13.50 -35.84
C VAL A 300 7.11 12.38 -34.83
N GLN A 301 6.34 11.35 -35.17
CA GLN A 301 6.23 10.14 -34.34
C GLN A 301 7.56 9.38 -34.28
N GLU A 302 8.00 9.00 -33.09
CA GLU A 302 9.13 8.10 -32.84
C GLU A 302 8.63 6.88 -32.01
N PRO A 303 7.91 5.91 -32.63
CA PRO A 303 7.34 4.76 -31.92
C PRO A 303 8.38 3.81 -31.32
N GLU A 304 9.59 3.79 -31.88
CA GLU A 304 10.70 2.92 -31.45
C GLU A 304 11.62 3.62 -30.41
N ASN A 305 11.11 4.61 -29.68
CA ASN A 305 11.91 5.35 -28.71
C ASN A 305 11.97 4.62 -27.35
N ASP A 306 13.14 4.05 -27.04
CA ASP A 306 13.44 3.35 -25.78
C ASP A 306 13.23 4.17 -24.50
N HIS A 307 13.06 5.49 -24.62
CA HIS A 307 12.89 6.42 -23.50
C HIS A 307 11.44 6.88 -23.29
N SER A 308 10.47 6.39 -24.05
CA SER A 308 9.04 6.66 -23.83
C SER A 308 8.38 5.50 -23.09
N PRO A 309 7.94 5.68 -21.83
CA PRO A 309 7.17 4.68 -21.09
C PRO A 309 5.94 4.16 -21.86
N SER A 310 5.28 5.02 -22.64
CA SER A 310 4.14 4.63 -23.46
C SER A 310 4.49 4.03 -24.83
N GLY A 311 5.77 4.06 -25.24
CA GLY A 311 6.21 3.68 -26.59
C GLY A 311 5.61 4.55 -27.69
N ARG A 312 5.23 5.80 -27.38
CA ARG A 312 4.49 6.71 -28.28
C ARG A 312 5.08 8.11 -28.24
N ALA A 313 6.41 8.19 -28.35
CA ALA A 313 7.11 9.47 -28.34
C ALA A 313 6.75 10.30 -29.58
N VAL A 314 6.63 11.61 -29.39
CA VAL A 314 6.53 12.58 -30.48
C VAL A 314 7.69 13.56 -30.35
N ALA A 315 8.61 13.49 -31.32
CA ALA A 315 9.73 14.41 -31.42
C ALA A 315 9.28 15.75 -32.02
N VAL A 316 9.89 16.82 -31.54
CA VAL A 316 9.69 18.19 -32.03
C VAL A 316 10.94 18.66 -32.74
N LEU A 317 10.83 19.04 -34.01
CA LEU A 317 11.92 19.51 -34.85
C LEU A 317 11.69 20.96 -35.26
N VAL A 318 12.75 21.76 -35.30
CA VAL A 318 12.73 23.12 -35.86
C VAL A 318 13.81 23.17 -36.94
N LYS A 319 13.46 23.57 -38.18
CA LYS A 319 14.36 23.51 -39.34
C LYS A 319 15.04 22.13 -39.52
N GLY A 320 14.33 21.05 -39.23
CA GLY A 320 14.84 19.67 -39.31
C GLY A 320 15.80 19.27 -38.18
N LEU A 321 16.01 20.13 -37.18
CA LEU A 321 16.82 19.82 -35.99
C LEU A 321 15.92 19.43 -34.82
N LYS A 322 16.15 18.26 -34.22
CA LYS A 322 15.40 17.81 -33.04
C LYS A 322 15.70 18.71 -31.84
N VAL A 323 14.65 19.34 -31.31
CA VAL A 323 14.73 20.28 -30.18
C VAL A 323 14.24 19.65 -28.90
N GLY A 324 13.32 18.69 -28.95
CA GLY A 324 12.81 18.01 -27.76
C GLY A 324 11.67 17.06 -28.09
N TYR A 325 10.84 16.80 -27.08
CA TYR A 325 9.68 15.91 -27.19
C TYR A 325 8.43 16.60 -26.66
N VAL A 326 7.28 16.14 -27.15
CA VAL A 326 5.99 16.39 -26.49
C VAL A 326 6.02 15.70 -25.12
N PRO A 327 5.54 16.35 -24.04
CA PRO A 327 5.56 15.74 -22.71
C PRO A 327 4.69 14.48 -22.65
N GLU A 328 5.13 13.50 -21.87
CA GLU A 328 4.54 12.14 -21.86
C GLU A 328 3.02 12.13 -21.60
N TRP A 329 2.53 13.02 -20.74
CA TRP A 329 1.10 13.13 -20.44
C TRP A 329 0.25 13.55 -21.65
N LEU A 330 0.87 14.21 -22.64
CA LEU A 330 0.23 14.65 -23.89
C LEU A 330 0.66 13.79 -25.10
N ALA A 331 1.77 13.07 -25.00
CA ALA A 331 2.40 12.33 -26.09
C ALA A 331 1.42 11.35 -26.75
N LEU A 332 0.67 10.58 -25.97
CA LEU A 332 -0.34 9.63 -26.47
C LEU A 332 -1.37 10.30 -27.42
N ARG A 333 -1.85 11.49 -27.08
CA ARG A 333 -2.88 12.19 -27.84
C ARG A 333 -2.33 12.81 -29.10
N VAL A 334 -1.19 13.48 -29.00
CA VAL A 334 -0.51 14.03 -30.17
C VAL A 334 -0.15 12.90 -31.12
N PHE A 335 0.34 11.78 -30.59
CA PHE A 335 0.67 10.60 -31.39
C PHE A 335 -0.54 10.08 -32.16
N GLN A 336 -1.69 9.90 -31.52
CA GLN A 336 -2.93 9.47 -32.18
C GLN A 336 -3.46 10.51 -33.18
N ALA A 337 -3.37 11.80 -32.86
CA ALA A 337 -3.75 12.86 -33.79
C ALA A 337 -2.85 12.85 -35.03
N LEU A 338 -1.54 12.61 -34.86
CA LEU A 338 -0.58 12.47 -35.95
C LEU A 338 -0.87 11.26 -36.84
N ASP A 339 -1.35 10.13 -36.29
CA ASP A 339 -1.76 8.97 -37.11
C ASP A 339 -2.78 9.36 -38.18
N SER A 340 -3.72 10.25 -37.84
CA SER A 340 -4.77 10.71 -38.75
C SER A 340 -4.26 11.61 -39.89
N VAL A 341 -3.06 12.19 -39.74
CA VAL A 341 -2.43 13.11 -40.72
C VAL A 341 -1.12 12.55 -41.32
N GLY A 342 -0.89 11.23 -41.20
CA GLY A 342 0.26 10.56 -41.82
C GLY A 342 1.55 10.58 -40.98
N GLY A 343 1.42 10.70 -39.66
CA GLY A 343 2.51 10.57 -38.69
C GLY A 343 3.34 11.84 -38.46
N ARG A 344 2.99 12.94 -39.15
CA ARG A 344 3.69 14.24 -39.05
C ARG A 344 2.74 15.43 -39.14
N ALA A 345 3.04 16.51 -38.43
CA ALA A 345 2.32 17.77 -38.53
C ALA A 345 3.26 18.96 -38.28
N THR A 346 2.89 20.15 -38.76
CA THR A 346 3.67 21.37 -38.51
C THR A 346 2.80 22.36 -37.74
N LEU A 347 3.31 22.80 -36.58
CA LEU A 347 2.66 23.78 -35.73
C LEU A 347 3.49 25.07 -35.62
N PRO A 348 2.84 26.25 -35.58
CA PRO A 348 3.51 27.47 -35.19
C PRO A 348 3.91 27.40 -33.71
N GLY A 349 5.03 28.00 -33.34
CA GLY A 349 5.50 28.06 -31.97
C GLY A 349 6.41 29.25 -31.70
N SER A 350 6.59 29.55 -30.42
CA SER A 350 7.56 30.54 -29.93
C SER A 350 8.78 29.80 -29.37
N LEU A 351 9.95 30.08 -29.95
CA LEU A 351 11.23 29.55 -29.51
C LEU A 351 12.03 30.67 -28.85
N ARG A 352 12.32 30.53 -27.56
CA ARG A 352 13.20 31.42 -26.82
C ARG A 352 14.58 30.80 -26.69
N LEU A 353 15.60 31.52 -27.16
CA LEU A 353 17.00 31.11 -27.07
C LEU A 353 17.78 32.14 -26.25
N SER A 354 18.33 31.74 -25.10
CA SER A 354 19.23 32.60 -24.31
C SER A 354 20.57 32.81 -25.02
N SER A 355 21.15 34.01 -24.86
CA SER A 355 22.37 34.48 -25.53
C SER A 355 23.65 33.88 -24.94
N GLU A 356 23.63 33.43 -23.69
CA GLU A 356 24.80 32.83 -23.06
C GLU A 356 24.94 31.34 -23.42
N ALA A 357 26.00 31.03 -24.18
CA ALA A 357 26.31 29.66 -24.60
C ALA A 357 26.53 28.69 -23.42
N LYS A 358 26.82 29.22 -22.22
CA LYS A 358 27.03 28.45 -20.99
C LYS A 358 25.73 27.87 -20.41
N ASP A 359 24.60 28.54 -20.63
CA ASP A 359 23.30 28.17 -20.06
C ASP A 359 22.39 27.57 -21.12
N SER A 360 22.77 26.38 -21.61
CA SER A 360 21.91 25.53 -22.46
C SER A 360 20.57 25.13 -21.80
N THR A 361 20.39 25.45 -20.52
CA THR A 361 19.20 25.22 -19.69
C THR A 361 18.07 26.22 -19.91
N GLU A 362 18.29 27.32 -20.64
CA GLU A 362 17.27 28.37 -20.83
C GLU A 362 16.57 28.35 -22.20
N ALA A 363 16.76 27.31 -23.01
CA ALA A 363 16.01 27.17 -24.26
C ALA A 363 14.59 26.68 -23.98
N ARG A 364 13.58 27.50 -24.30
CA ARG A 364 12.16 27.16 -24.12
C ARG A 364 11.45 27.20 -25.47
N LEU A 365 10.70 26.16 -25.77
CA LEU A 365 9.88 26.06 -26.99
C LEU A 365 8.44 25.77 -26.59
N THR A 366 7.54 26.63 -27.04
CA THR A 366 6.10 26.51 -26.85
C THR A 366 5.42 26.46 -28.21
N LEU A 367 4.62 25.43 -28.48
CA LEU A 367 3.88 25.28 -29.74
C LEU A 367 2.43 25.69 -29.53
N SER A 368 1.86 26.46 -30.44
CA SER A 368 0.43 26.78 -30.43
C SER A 368 -0.34 25.69 -31.17
N ILE A 369 -1.36 25.13 -30.52
CA ILE A 369 -2.25 24.15 -31.15
C ILE A 369 -3.21 24.89 -32.08
N ASP A 370 -3.23 24.50 -33.36
CA ASP A 370 -4.15 25.02 -34.36
C ASP A 370 -4.85 23.89 -35.12
N SER A 371 -5.63 24.23 -36.16
CA SER A 371 -6.38 23.27 -36.96
C SER A 371 -5.54 22.23 -37.73
N ARG A 372 -4.21 22.37 -37.76
CA ARG A 372 -3.30 21.43 -38.45
C ARG A 372 -3.02 20.18 -37.63
N LEU A 373 -3.32 20.21 -36.33
CA LEU A 373 -3.23 19.05 -35.46
C LEU A 373 -4.65 18.77 -34.91
N PRO A 374 -5.36 17.73 -35.41
CA PRO A 374 -6.75 17.46 -35.06
C PRO A 374 -6.86 16.81 -33.68
N ILE A 375 -6.38 17.51 -32.65
CA ILE A 375 -6.64 17.19 -31.26
C ILE A 375 -7.95 17.85 -30.92
N ASN A 376 -8.97 17.05 -30.57
CA ASN A 376 -10.24 17.60 -30.10
C ASN A 376 -9.98 18.36 -28.78
N PRO A 377 -10.17 19.69 -28.75
CA PRO A 377 -9.87 20.50 -27.57
C PRO A 377 -10.83 20.22 -26.40
N GLU A 378 -11.91 19.46 -26.62
CA GLU A 378 -12.94 19.14 -25.62
C GLU A 378 -12.80 17.75 -24.98
N THR A 379 -11.81 16.95 -25.39
CA THR A 379 -11.60 15.58 -24.84
C THR A 379 -10.21 15.40 -24.24
N ALA A 380 -9.79 16.36 -23.41
CA ALA A 380 -8.50 16.33 -22.73
C ALA A 380 -8.56 16.02 -21.22
#